data_AF-A0A259NK25-F1
#
_entry.id   AF-A0A259NK25-F1
#
_cell.length_a   1.000
_cell.length_b   1.000
_cell.length_c   1.000
_cell.angle_alpha   90.00
_cell.angle_beta   90.00
_cell.angle_gamma   90.00
#
_symmetry.space_group_name_H-M   'P 1'
#
loop_
_entity.id
_entity.type
_entity.pdbx_description
1 polymer ?
#
loop_
_entity_poly.entity_id
_entity_poly.type
_entity_poly.pdbx_seq_one_letter_code
_entity_poly.pdbx_strand_id
1 'polypeptide(L)'
;MKATMPDQLFTLPKPELPVPRVFPQQIQRAAAVLDVILSDGVPSDRALQHCFRAERQMGKRDRAQLQTLVFFVLRHWRLLDELLGVQPGAVASALPRVGMAVHLAGLLDATLADLTGVVARPRGEMVEQIARSSPAVRFGLCDADMARLEAAFGNDAVAVATALLTRAPVDIRINSAMAEPRALAETLLASGLESMPIPGLPNGLRLNDNKPLTSLDAYHAGAFEIQDAGSQWIVEACQAQSGQHVLDLCAGAGGKSLGLAEAVGEQGSVLACDTEAERLARLPERSERAGWHNIECQPIADSADPELHRRGPFDRVLIDAPCSGSGTWRRHPELRQIPADLDALCATQAQLLDDGVRLTKADGLLIYATCSLWREENEMQIASFLVRHPDWRVAELPTRMTHALTVEEGMARIRPDIQGSDGFFFCVLQRAND
;
A
#
# COMPACT_ATOMS: atom_id res chain seq x y z
N MET A 1 -33.47 -6.10 11.71
CA MET A 1 -33.44 -7.21 10.74
C MET A 1 -32.07 -7.23 10.11
N LYS A 2 -31.25 -8.26 10.37
CA LYS A 2 -29.96 -8.45 9.70
C LYS A 2 -30.26 -8.70 8.22
N ALA A 3 -29.95 -7.75 7.36
CA ALA A 3 -29.95 -8.00 5.93
C ALA A 3 -28.82 -9.00 5.67
N THR A 4 -29.19 -10.26 5.47
CA THR A 4 -28.31 -11.26 4.86
C THR A 4 -27.86 -10.71 3.52
N MET A 5 -26.56 -10.41 3.41
CA MET A 5 -25.92 -10.09 2.15
C MET A 5 -26.27 -11.19 1.13
N PRO A 6 -26.62 -10.84 -0.11
CA PRO A 6 -27.06 -11.82 -1.09
C PRO A 6 -26.00 -12.90 -1.30
N ASP A 7 -26.45 -14.16 -1.31
CA ASP A 7 -25.69 -15.38 -1.65
C ASP A 7 -25.14 -15.30 -3.09
N GLN A 8 -24.17 -14.42 -3.34
CA GLN A 8 -23.26 -14.62 -4.45
C GLN A 8 -22.42 -15.84 -4.08
N LEU A 9 -22.71 -16.98 -4.73
CA LEU A 9 -21.97 -18.24 -4.61
C LEU A 9 -20.47 -17.94 -4.54
N PHE A 10 -19.90 -18.05 -3.34
CA PHE A 10 -18.48 -17.80 -3.14
C PHE A 10 -17.71 -18.76 -4.04
N THR A 11 -17.00 -18.22 -5.02
CA THR A 11 -16.20 -19.03 -5.92
C THR A 11 -14.84 -19.24 -5.25
N LEU A 12 -14.46 -20.52 -5.05
CA LEU A 12 -13.14 -20.83 -4.49
C LEU A 12 -12.06 -20.19 -5.36
N PRO A 13 -11.14 -19.42 -4.77
CA PRO A 13 -10.07 -18.78 -5.50
C PRO A 13 -9.13 -19.85 -6.06
N LYS A 14 -8.46 -19.53 -7.17
CA LYS A 14 -7.42 -20.38 -7.77
C LYS A 14 -6.21 -19.53 -8.13
N PRO A 15 -4.97 -20.00 -7.89
CA PRO A 15 -3.80 -19.28 -8.35
C PRO A 15 -3.69 -19.35 -9.88
N GLU A 16 -3.38 -18.25 -10.52
CA GLU A 16 -3.16 -18.17 -11.97
C GLU A 16 -1.72 -18.55 -12.32
N LEU A 17 -1.42 -19.85 -12.26
CA LEU A 17 -0.07 -20.35 -12.49
C LEU A 17 0.32 -20.26 -13.98
N PRO A 18 1.55 -19.81 -14.30
CA PRO A 18 2.00 -19.63 -15.69
C PRO A 18 2.31 -20.95 -16.42
N VAL A 19 2.34 -22.08 -15.69
CA VAL A 19 2.70 -23.41 -16.22
C VAL A 19 1.71 -24.44 -15.66
N PRO A 20 1.19 -25.38 -16.48
CA PRO A 20 0.20 -26.37 -16.05
C PRO A 20 0.83 -27.56 -15.30
N ARG A 21 1.99 -27.36 -14.65
CA ARG A 21 2.66 -28.40 -13.87
C ARG A 21 3.46 -27.76 -12.74
N VAL A 22 3.41 -28.37 -11.57
CA VAL A 22 4.15 -27.97 -10.38
C VAL A 22 5.03 -29.13 -9.91
N PHE A 23 6.27 -28.85 -9.53
CA PHE A 23 7.24 -29.85 -9.07
C PHE A 23 7.47 -29.72 -7.55
N PRO A 24 7.85 -30.82 -6.85
CA PRO A 24 8.15 -30.83 -5.42
C PRO A 24 9.04 -29.67 -4.95
N GLN A 25 10.14 -29.43 -5.66
CA GLN A 25 11.10 -28.38 -5.30
C GLN A 25 10.49 -26.97 -5.36
N GLN A 26 9.55 -26.72 -6.29
CA GLN A 26 8.89 -25.42 -6.40
C GLN A 26 7.96 -25.17 -5.21
N ILE A 27 7.24 -26.20 -4.74
CA ILE A 27 6.37 -26.12 -3.56
C ILE A 27 7.18 -25.92 -2.28
N GLN A 28 8.25 -26.70 -2.10
CA GLN A 28 9.16 -26.55 -0.96
C GLN A 28 9.80 -25.16 -0.92
N ARG A 29 10.21 -24.62 -2.07
CA ARG A 29 10.76 -23.27 -2.17
C ARG A 29 9.74 -22.20 -1.80
N ALA A 30 8.50 -22.32 -2.29
CA ALA A 30 7.43 -21.39 -1.92
C ALA A 30 7.15 -21.43 -0.41
N ALA A 31 7.10 -22.62 0.18
CA ALA A 31 6.93 -22.79 1.62
C ALA A 31 8.08 -22.15 2.42
N ALA A 32 9.33 -22.38 2.02
CA ALA A 32 10.49 -21.79 2.69
C ALA A 32 10.49 -20.25 2.64
N VAL A 33 10.11 -19.66 1.50
CA VAL A 33 9.97 -18.20 1.38
C VAL A 33 8.86 -17.68 2.29
N LEU A 34 7.71 -18.36 2.35
CA LEU A 34 6.60 -17.99 3.23
C LEU A 34 6.98 -18.10 4.72
N ASP A 35 7.70 -19.16 5.10
CA ASP A 35 8.14 -19.35 6.47
C ASP A 35 9.08 -18.22 6.90
N VAL A 36 10.04 -17.80 6.05
CA VAL A 36 10.93 -16.64 6.32
C VAL A 36 10.15 -15.34 6.45
N ILE A 37 9.18 -15.07 5.56
CA ILE A 37 8.36 -13.86 5.61
C ILE A 37 7.65 -13.74 6.97
N LEU A 38 7.10 -14.86 7.47
CA LEU A 38 6.29 -14.87 8.68
C LEU A 38 7.11 -15.00 9.97
N SER A 39 8.24 -15.71 9.96
CA SER A 39 9.10 -15.85 11.13
C SER A 39 9.93 -14.59 11.38
N ASP A 40 10.44 -13.98 10.31
CA ASP A 40 11.43 -12.91 10.40
C ASP A 40 10.82 -11.53 10.13
N GLY A 41 9.52 -11.47 9.79
CA GLY A 41 8.81 -10.22 9.47
C GLY A 41 9.35 -9.52 8.21
N VAL A 42 9.97 -10.26 7.30
CA VAL A 42 10.60 -9.70 6.10
C VAL A 42 9.54 -9.40 5.04
N PRO A 43 9.53 -8.19 4.43
CA PRO A 43 8.62 -7.86 3.35
C PRO A 43 8.69 -8.88 2.20
N SER A 44 7.53 -9.22 1.64
CA SER A 44 7.38 -10.35 0.71
C SER A 44 8.21 -10.18 -0.57
N ASP A 45 8.29 -8.95 -1.09
CA ASP A 45 9.12 -8.59 -2.24
C ASP A 45 10.62 -8.77 -1.96
N ARG A 46 11.09 -8.39 -0.78
CA ARG A 46 12.49 -8.53 -0.34
C ARG A 46 12.86 -10.00 -0.16
N ALA A 47 11.99 -10.80 0.45
CA ALA A 47 12.20 -12.24 0.62
C ALA A 47 12.32 -12.95 -0.74
N LEU A 48 11.43 -12.62 -1.69
CA LEU A 48 11.48 -13.14 -3.06
C LEU A 48 12.75 -12.70 -3.80
N GLN A 49 13.15 -11.43 -3.69
CA GLN A 49 14.39 -10.94 -4.29
C GLN A 49 15.63 -11.65 -3.73
N HIS A 50 15.67 -11.91 -2.42
CA HIS A 50 16.75 -12.67 -1.80
C HIS A 50 16.82 -14.09 -2.36
N CYS A 51 15.67 -14.79 -2.44
CA CYS A 51 15.58 -16.11 -3.06
C CYS A 51 16.07 -16.10 -4.52
N PHE A 52 15.65 -15.12 -5.34
CA PHE A 52 16.09 -15.03 -6.74
C PHE A 52 17.59 -14.74 -6.90
N ARG A 53 18.20 -14.01 -5.97
CA ARG A 53 19.65 -13.76 -5.97
C ARG A 53 20.45 -14.99 -5.55
N ALA A 54 19.93 -15.77 -4.60
CA ALA A 54 20.52 -17.04 -4.17
C ALA A 54 20.45 -18.10 -5.28
N GLU A 55 19.36 -18.12 -6.05
CA GLU A 55 19.11 -19.13 -7.09
C GLU A 55 19.15 -18.53 -8.51
N ARG A 56 20.33 -18.06 -8.92
CA ARG A 56 20.52 -17.34 -10.20
C ARG A 56 20.08 -18.11 -11.45
N GLN A 57 20.09 -19.44 -11.40
CA GLN A 57 19.69 -20.32 -12.49
C GLN A 57 18.16 -20.40 -12.68
N MET A 58 17.36 -19.85 -11.75
CA MET A 58 15.90 -19.88 -11.84
C MET A 58 15.40 -19.05 -13.03
N GLY A 59 14.71 -19.72 -13.96
CA GLY A 59 14.16 -19.09 -15.16
C GLY A 59 12.96 -18.19 -14.88
N LYS A 60 12.59 -17.34 -15.86
CA LYS A 60 11.48 -16.37 -15.71
C LYS A 60 10.15 -17.01 -15.32
N ARG A 61 9.82 -18.18 -15.90
CA ARG A 61 8.57 -18.91 -15.60
C ARG A 61 8.53 -19.44 -14.17
N ASP A 62 9.65 -20.00 -13.68
CA ASP A 62 9.75 -20.49 -12.31
C ASP A 62 9.62 -19.35 -11.29
N ARG A 63 10.24 -18.19 -11.58
CA ARG A 63 10.12 -17.00 -10.72
C ARG A 63 8.67 -16.52 -10.64
N ALA A 64 7.98 -16.43 -11.78
CA ALA A 64 6.57 -16.03 -11.83
C ALA A 64 5.66 -17.02 -11.09
N GLN A 65 5.93 -18.32 -11.22
CA GLN A 65 5.20 -19.37 -10.50
C GLN A 65 5.43 -19.28 -8.98
N LEU A 66 6.67 -19.10 -8.54
CA LEU A 66 7.01 -18.90 -7.13
C LEU A 66 6.29 -17.68 -6.55
N GLN A 67 6.35 -16.54 -7.24
CA GLN A 67 5.61 -15.33 -6.84
C GLN A 67 4.12 -15.60 -6.72
N THR A 68 3.52 -16.22 -7.74
CA THR A 68 2.08 -16.50 -7.75
C THR A 68 1.67 -17.35 -6.55
N LEU A 69 2.41 -18.41 -6.24
CA LEU A 69 2.12 -19.27 -5.09
C LEU A 69 2.29 -18.51 -3.75
N VAL A 70 3.39 -17.79 -3.57
CA VAL A 70 3.66 -17.02 -2.34
C VAL A 70 2.59 -15.97 -2.11
N PHE A 71 2.31 -15.11 -3.09
CA PHE A 71 1.29 -14.07 -2.96
C PHE A 71 -0.12 -14.65 -2.80
N PHE A 72 -0.45 -15.75 -3.49
CA PHE A 72 -1.75 -16.41 -3.32
C PHE A 72 -1.93 -16.93 -1.89
N VAL A 73 -0.92 -17.61 -1.35
CA VAL A 73 -0.99 -18.15 0.02
C VAL A 73 -1.10 -17.03 1.06
N LEU A 74 -0.30 -15.96 0.95
CA LEU A 74 -0.40 -14.81 1.87
C LEU A 74 -1.80 -14.18 1.84
N ARG A 75 -2.38 -13.97 0.65
CA ARG A 75 -3.71 -13.36 0.51
C ARG A 75 -4.85 -14.24 1.00
N HIS A 76 -4.70 -15.56 0.94
CA HIS A 76 -5.74 -16.52 1.29
C HIS A 76 -5.40 -17.33 2.54
N TRP A 77 -4.48 -16.86 3.40
CA TRP A 77 -3.93 -17.64 4.52
C TRP A 77 -5.02 -18.29 5.39
N ARG A 78 -5.94 -17.47 5.95
CA ARG A 78 -7.01 -17.98 6.83
C ARG A 78 -8.02 -18.87 6.09
N LEU A 79 -8.25 -18.61 4.80
CA LEU A 79 -9.10 -19.46 3.97
C LEU A 79 -8.47 -20.84 3.77
N LEU A 80 -7.16 -20.89 3.53
CA LEU A 80 -6.41 -22.13 3.37
C LEU A 80 -6.36 -22.91 4.69
N ASP A 81 -6.24 -22.21 5.83
CA ASP A 81 -6.32 -22.83 7.16
C ASP A 81 -7.65 -23.51 7.40
N GLU A 82 -8.75 -22.84 7.09
CA GLU A 82 -10.09 -23.41 7.15
C GLU A 82 -10.19 -24.68 6.30
N LEU A 83 -9.73 -24.63 5.04
CA LEU A 83 -9.76 -25.79 4.15
C LEU A 83 -8.88 -26.95 4.65
N LEU A 84 -7.78 -26.65 5.34
CA LEU A 84 -6.87 -27.65 5.90
C LEU A 84 -7.31 -28.16 7.29
N GLY A 85 -8.31 -27.53 7.91
CA GLY A 85 -8.70 -27.83 9.30
C GLY A 85 -7.66 -27.38 10.32
N VAL A 86 -6.79 -26.42 9.97
CA VAL A 86 -5.77 -25.86 10.86
C VAL A 86 -6.46 -24.95 11.88
N GLN A 87 -6.21 -25.19 13.16
CA GLN A 87 -6.77 -24.37 14.22
C GLN A 87 -6.12 -22.97 14.24
N PRO A 88 -6.89 -21.89 14.50
CA PRO A 88 -6.34 -20.55 14.66
C PRO A 88 -5.20 -20.53 15.71
N GLY A 89 -4.07 -19.90 15.38
CA GLY A 89 -2.92 -19.77 16.27
C GLY A 89 -1.97 -20.98 16.29
N ALA A 90 -2.25 -22.06 15.56
CA ALA A 90 -1.29 -23.14 15.40
C ALA A 90 -0.09 -22.68 14.54
N VAL A 91 1.13 -22.85 15.06
CA VAL A 91 2.37 -22.69 14.27
C VAL A 91 2.46 -23.87 13.31
N ALA A 92 1.92 -23.67 12.11
CA ALA A 92 1.95 -24.67 11.05
C ALA A 92 2.85 -24.17 9.92
N SER A 93 3.75 -25.04 9.44
CA SER A 93 4.56 -24.81 8.24
C SER A 93 3.68 -24.28 7.09
N ALA A 94 4.24 -23.43 6.23
CA ALA A 94 3.56 -22.98 5.01
C ALA A 94 3.32 -24.12 3.98
N LEU A 95 4.00 -25.27 4.12
CA LEU A 95 3.99 -26.34 3.11
C LEU A 95 2.59 -26.89 2.77
N PRO A 96 1.72 -27.24 3.74
CA PRO A 96 0.36 -27.70 3.44
C PRO A 96 -0.50 -26.62 2.77
N ARG A 97 -0.26 -25.33 3.07
CA ARG A 97 -0.99 -24.20 2.44
C ARG A 97 -0.62 -24.07 0.97
N VAL A 98 0.65 -24.21 0.64
CA VAL A 98 1.10 -24.27 -0.76
C VAL A 98 0.49 -25.50 -1.46
N GLY A 99 0.46 -26.66 -0.80
CA GLY A 99 -0.22 -27.85 -1.31
C GLY A 99 -1.70 -27.62 -1.61
N MET A 100 -2.43 -26.98 -0.69
CA MET A 100 -3.84 -26.63 -0.89
C MET A 100 -4.03 -25.62 -2.02
N ALA A 101 -3.14 -24.64 -2.18
CA ALA A 101 -3.17 -23.73 -3.33
C ALA A 101 -3.02 -24.47 -4.66
N VAL A 102 -2.13 -25.47 -4.73
CA VAL A 102 -1.95 -26.34 -5.90
C VAL A 102 -3.16 -27.25 -6.14
N HIS A 103 -3.81 -27.72 -5.07
CA HIS A 103 -5.09 -28.44 -5.15
C HIS A 103 -6.21 -27.58 -5.74
N LEU A 104 -6.34 -26.33 -5.29
CA LEU A 104 -7.31 -25.38 -5.82
C LEU A 104 -7.09 -25.04 -7.30
N ALA A 105 -5.84 -25.16 -7.78
CA ALA A 105 -5.48 -25.05 -9.19
C ALA A 105 -5.78 -26.32 -10.01
N GLY A 106 -6.14 -27.44 -9.37
CA GLY A 106 -6.36 -28.72 -10.03
C GLY A 106 -5.07 -29.45 -10.43
N LEU A 107 -3.95 -29.15 -9.78
CA LEU A 107 -2.61 -29.64 -10.14
C LEU A 107 -1.96 -30.51 -9.06
N LEU A 108 -2.70 -30.88 -8.01
CA LEU A 108 -2.19 -31.76 -6.95
C LEU A 108 -2.21 -33.22 -7.41
N ASP A 109 -1.03 -33.79 -7.64
CA ASP A 109 -0.85 -35.24 -7.88
C ASP A 109 -0.51 -35.99 -6.59
N ALA A 110 -0.40 -37.32 -6.67
CA ALA A 110 -0.07 -38.16 -5.52
C ALA A 110 1.28 -37.83 -4.87
N THR A 111 2.30 -37.46 -5.67
CA THR A 111 3.63 -37.11 -5.14
C THR A 111 3.54 -35.81 -4.34
N LEU A 112 2.79 -34.83 -4.84
CA LEU A 112 2.59 -33.56 -4.15
C LEU A 112 1.68 -33.70 -2.93
N ALA A 113 0.66 -34.56 -2.99
CA ALA A 113 -0.19 -34.89 -1.85
C ALA A 113 0.63 -35.50 -0.71
N ASP A 114 1.46 -36.50 -1.00
CA ASP A 114 2.34 -37.14 -0.01
C ASP A 114 3.35 -36.15 0.58
N LEU A 115 3.94 -35.29 -0.26
CA LEU A 115 4.90 -34.27 0.18
C LEU A 115 4.27 -33.23 1.12
N THR A 116 3.05 -32.78 0.81
CA THR A 116 2.41 -31.66 1.50
C THR A 116 1.48 -32.09 2.63
N GLY A 117 1.14 -33.38 2.69
CA GLY A 117 0.12 -33.93 3.60
C GLY A 117 -1.31 -33.53 3.23
N VAL A 118 -1.52 -32.93 2.05
CA VAL A 118 -2.84 -32.47 1.62
C VAL A 118 -3.62 -33.62 0.99
N VAL A 119 -4.79 -33.90 1.56
CA VAL A 119 -5.74 -34.85 0.98
C VAL A 119 -6.58 -34.14 -0.06
N ALA A 120 -6.58 -34.65 -1.30
CA ALA A 120 -7.41 -34.11 -2.37
C ALA A 120 -8.90 -34.29 -2.02
N ARG A 121 -9.65 -33.19 -2.06
CA ARG A 121 -11.10 -33.16 -1.81
C ARG A 121 -11.88 -32.64 -3.01
N PRO A 122 -13.10 -33.15 -3.28
CA PRO A 122 -13.97 -32.61 -4.32
C PRO A 122 -14.22 -31.10 -4.15
N ARG A 123 -14.23 -30.36 -5.27
CA ARG A 123 -14.46 -28.90 -5.24
C ARG A 123 -15.79 -28.52 -4.59
N GLY A 124 -16.83 -29.33 -4.78
CA GLY A 124 -18.16 -29.10 -4.20
C GLY A 124 -18.16 -29.08 -2.66
N GLU A 125 -17.48 -30.06 -2.04
CA GLU A 125 -17.35 -30.12 -0.57
C GLU A 125 -16.62 -28.90 -0.01
N MET A 126 -15.56 -28.45 -0.69
CA MET A 126 -14.82 -27.25 -0.29
C MET A 126 -15.68 -25.98 -0.44
N VAL A 127 -16.48 -25.87 -1.51
CA VAL A 127 -17.42 -24.74 -1.68
C VAL A 127 -18.45 -24.74 -0.54
N GLU A 128 -19.03 -25.88 -0.20
CA GLU A 128 -19.99 -26.00 0.90
C GLU A 128 -19.38 -25.64 2.26
N GLN A 129 -18.15 -26.07 2.51
CA GLN A 129 -17.42 -25.71 3.73
C GLN A 129 -17.28 -24.18 3.83
N ILE A 130 -16.76 -23.54 2.78
CA ILE A 130 -16.49 -22.10 2.78
C ILE A 130 -17.76 -21.25 2.76
N ALA A 131 -18.84 -21.74 2.14
CA ALA A 131 -20.15 -21.08 2.20
C ALA A 131 -20.66 -20.97 3.66
N ARG A 132 -20.32 -21.94 4.52
CA ARG A 132 -20.68 -21.94 5.95
C ARG A 132 -19.70 -21.14 6.83
N SER A 133 -18.51 -20.80 6.33
CA SER A 133 -17.50 -20.03 7.07
C SER A 133 -17.86 -18.54 7.18
N SER A 134 -17.24 -17.83 8.13
CA SER A 134 -17.45 -16.39 8.32
C SER A 134 -16.88 -15.57 7.14
N PRO A 135 -17.35 -14.31 6.93
CA PRO A 135 -16.74 -13.40 5.97
C PRO A 135 -15.22 -13.24 6.18
N ALA A 136 -14.77 -13.14 7.43
CA ALA A 136 -13.35 -13.02 7.76
C ALA A 136 -12.53 -14.19 7.20
N VAL A 137 -13.01 -15.43 7.36
CA VAL A 137 -12.37 -16.61 6.76
C VAL A 137 -12.37 -16.54 5.24
N ARG A 138 -13.52 -16.22 4.63
CA ARG A 138 -13.67 -16.12 3.17
C ARG A 138 -12.71 -15.12 2.54
N PHE A 139 -12.49 -13.99 3.21
CA PHE A 139 -11.57 -12.96 2.74
C PHE A 139 -10.15 -13.11 3.27
N GLY A 140 -9.84 -14.14 4.06
CA GLY A 140 -8.49 -14.39 4.58
C GLY A 140 -8.05 -13.44 5.71
N LEU A 141 -8.97 -12.77 6.40
CA LEU A 141 -8.72 -11.73 7.40
C LEU A 141 -8.92 -12.27 8.82
N CYS A 142 -8.33 -11.65 9.84
CA CYS A 142 -8.74 -11.91 11.22
C CYS A 142 -10.15 -11.32 11.49
N ASP A 143 -10.81 -11.77 12.56
CA ASP A 143 -12.18 -11.32 12.85
C ASP A 143 -12.23 -9.84 13.21
N ALA A 144 -11.20 -9.32 13.88
CA ALA A 144 -11.10 -7.91 14.21
C ALA A 144 -10.98 -7.03 12.96
N ASP A 145 -10.15 -7.41 11.99
CA ASP A 145 -9.98 -6.64 10.75
C ASP A 145 -11.22 -6.67 9.87
N MET A 146 -11.93 -7.82 9.82
CA MET A 146 -13.21 -7.88 9.12
C MET A 146 -14.24 -6.97 9.78
N ALA A 147 -14.31 -6.95 11.13
CA ALA A 147 -15.20 -6.05 11.86
C ALA A 147 -14.83 -4.57 11.62
N ARG A 148 -13.53 -4.23 11.52
CA ARG A 148 -13.08 -2.88 11.17
C ARG A 148 -13.49 -2.49 9.75
N LEU A 149 -13.35 -3.38 8.77
CA LEU A 149 -13.85 -3.14 7.41
C LEU A 149 -15.36 -2.89 7.41
N GLU A 150 -16.14 -3.70 8.13
CA GLU A 150 -17.59 -3.52 8.26
C GLU A 150 -17.94 -2.19 8.93
N ALA A 151 -17.21 -1.79 9.99
CA ALA A 151 -17.41 -0.52 10.66
C ALA A 151 -17.00 0.70 9.82
N ALA A 152 -16.02 0.54 8.93
CA ALA A 152 -15.50 1.59 8.07
C ALA A 152 -16.31 1.76 6.77
N PHE A 153 -16.81 0.67 6.18
CA PHE A 153 -17.39 0.67 4.83
C PHE A 153 -18.83 0.12 4.78
N GLY A 154 -19.37 -0.39 5.89
CA GLY A 154 -20.75 -0.89 5.95
C GLY A 154 -21.02 -1.95 4.88
N ASN A 155 -22.01 -1.68 4.01
CA ASN A 155 -22.42 -2.58 2.93
C ASN A 155 -21.31 -2.82 1.89
N ASP A 156 -20.34 -1.91 1.78
CA ASP A 156 -19.26 -1.98 0.80
C ASP A 156 -18.06 -2.79 1.29
N ALA A 157 -18.05 -3.24 2.56
CA ALA A 157 -16.92 -3.95 3.16
C ALA A 157 -16.50 -5.19 2.35
N VAL A 158 -17.45 -5.90 1.75
CA VAL A 158 -17.19 -7.05 0.87
C VAL A 158 -16.46 -6.64 -0.41
N ALA A 159 -16.84 -5.52 -1.03
CA ALA A 159 -16.19 -5.03 -2.25
C ALA A 159 -14.74 -4.63 -1.97
N VAL A 160 -14.52 -3.89 -0.87
CA VAL A 160 -13.18 -3.50 -0.40
C VAL A 160 -12.34 -4.74 -0.09
N ALA A 161 -12.85 -5.68 0.70
CA ALA A 161 -12.15 -6.92 1.05
C ALA A 161 -11.80 -7.76 -0.19
N THR A 162 -12.70 -7.82 -1.17
CA THR A 162 -12.45 -8.49 -2.45
C THR A 162 -11.32 -7.82 -3.22
N ALA A 163 -11.32 -6.48 -3.32
CA ALA A 163 -10.25 -5.75 -3.98
C ALA A 163 -8.89 -5.98 -3.30
N LEU A 164 -8.84 -6.05 -1.96
CA LEU A 164 -7.63 -6.33 -1.19
C LEU A 164 -7.00 -7.71 -1.48
N LEU A 165 -7.77 -8.65 -2.04
CA LEU A 165 -7.27 -9.96 -2.49
C LEU A 165 -6.70 -9.97 -3.91
N THR A 166 -6.87 -8.89 -4.65
CA THR A 166 -6.36 -8.79 -6.02
C THR A 166 -5.00 -8.14 -6.05
N ARG A 167 -4.24 -8.39 -7.11
CA ARG A 167 -2.99 -7.68 -7.34
C ARG A 167 -3.28 -6.20 -7.64
N ALA A 168 -2.56 -5.29 -6.98
CA ALA A 168 -2.63 -3.87 -7.29
C ALA A 168 -1.98 -3.57 -8.66
N PRO A 169 -2.55 -2.64 -9.46
CA PRO A 169 -1.91 -2.14 -10.67
C PRO A 169 -0.61 -1.39 -10.33
N VAL A 170 0.21 -1.14 -11.34
CA VAL A 170 1.39 -0.28 -11.19
C VAL A 170 1.05 1.10 -11.70
N ASP A 171 1.18 2.09 -10.84
CA ASP A 171 0.98 3.49 -11.18
C ASP A 171 2.33 4.21 -11.19
N ILE A 172 2.46 5.20 -12.06
CA ILE A 172 3.62 6.08 -12.15
C ILE A 172 3.17 7.53 -12.04
N ARG A 173 4.05 8.37 -11.48
CA ARG A 173 3.92 9.83 -11.49
C ARG A 173 4.91 10.39 -12.49
N ILE A 174 4.41 11.07 -13.51
CA ILE A 174 5.21 11.80 -14.49
C ILE A 174 5.92 12.95 -13.80
N ASN A 175 7.20 13.13 -14.13
CA ASN A 175 7.95 14.32 -13.79
C ASN A 175 7.74 15.35 -14.91
N SER A 176 6.90 16.35 -14.65
CA SER A 176 6.51 17.32 -15.68
C SER A 176 7.66 18.24 -16.12
N ALA A 177 8.75 18.32 -15.35
CA ALA A 177 9.97 19.01 -15.77
C ALA A 177 10.76 18.24 -16.84
N MET A 178 10.55 16.92 -16.95
CA MET A 178 11.32 16.04 -17.84
C MET A 178 10.51 15.50 -19.01
N ALA A 179 9.19 15.35 -18.84
CA ALA A 179 8.33 14.77 -19.85
C ALA A 179 6.90 15.28 -19.81
N GLU A 180 6.32 15.47 -20.99
CA GLU A 180 4.89 15.71 -21.17
C GLU A 180 4.09 14.40 -21.07
N PRO A 181 2.92 14.36 -20.39
CA PRO A 181 2.16 13.13 -20.15
C PRO A 181 1.87 12.31 -21.41
N ARG A 182 1.46 12.99 -22.49
CA ARG A 182 1.16 12.34 -23.77
C ARG A 182 2.40 11.75 -24.43
N ALA A 183 3.51 12.49 -24.43
CA ALA A 183 4.75 12.04 -25.04
C ALA A 183 5.34 10.84 -24.27
N LEU A 184 5.25 10.84 -22.94
CA LEU A 184 5.65 9.69 -22.14
C LEU A 184 4.77 8.48 -22.42
N ALA A 185 3.44 8.65 -22.47
CA ALA A 185 2.52 7.55 -22.79
C ALA A 185 2.82 6.92 -24.17
N GLU A 186 3.13 7.73 -25.19
CA GLU A 186 3.55 7.26 -26.52
C GLU A 186 4.90 6.49 -26.45
N THR A 187 5.86 6.97 -25.65
CA THR A 187 7.15 6.31 -25.42
C THR A 187 7.01 4.96 -24.72
N LEU A 188 6.12 4.89 -23.72
CA LEU A 188 5.79 3.65 -23.03
C LEU A 188 5.12 2.66 -23.99
N LEU A 189 4.16 3.13 -24.80
CA LEU A 189 3.48 2.30 -25.80
C LEU A 189 4.45 1.72 -26.83
N ALA A 190 5.43 2.51 -27.30
CA ALA A 190 6.50 2.03 -28.19
C ALA A 190 7.37 0.94 -27.55
N SER A 191 7.47 0.93 -26.22
CA SER A 191 8.12 -0.15 -25.43
C SER A 191 7.16 -1.32 -25.10
N GLY A 192 5.95 -1.29 -25.68
CA GLY A 192 4.86 -2.23 -25.46
C GLY A 192 4.24 -2.13 -24.06
N LEU A 193 4.29 -0.97 -23.43
CA LEU A 193 3.63 -0.69 -22.15
C LEU A 193 2.43 0.20 -22.39
N GLU A 194 1.25 -0.40 -22.37
CA GLU A 194 0.00 0.37 -22.37
C GLU A 194 -0.18 1.09 -21.04
N SER A 195 -0.57 2.36 -21.13
CA SER A 195 -0.82 3.22 -19.98
C SER A 195 -2.13 3.98 -20.15
N MET A 196 -2.80 4.27 -19.04
CA MET A 196 -4.04 5.03 -18.99
C MET A 196 -3.91 6.18 -17.99
N PRO A 197 -4.41 7.39 -18.30
CA PRO A 197 -4.50 8.48 -17.34
C PRO A 197 -5.32 8.09 -16.11
N ILE A 198 -4.90 8.57 -14.94
CA ILE A 198 -5.63 8.37 -13.69
C ILE A 198 -6.54 9.58 -13.45
N PRO A 199 -7.87 9.41 -13.35
CA PRO A 199 -8.79 10.54 -13.15
C PRO A 199 -8.41 11.40 -11.95
N GLY A 200 -8.37 12.72 -12.11
CA GLY A 200 -8.01 13.65 -11.03
C GLY A 200 -6.51 13.80 -10.74
N LEU A 201 -5.64 13.06 -11.44
CA LEU A 201 -4.18 13.19 -11.36
C LEU A 201 -3.60 13.57 -12.74
N PRO A 202 -3.21 14.84 -12.96
CA PRO A 202 -2.74 15.28 -14.27
C PRO A 202 -1.46 14.56 -14.72
N ASN A 203 -0.60 14.22 -13.76
CA ASN A 203 0.67 13.53 -13.99
C ASN A 203 0.61 12.03 -13.65
N GLY A 204 -0.58 11.47 -13.40
CA GLY A 204 -0.75 10.07 -13.03
C GLY A 204 -1.04 9.18 -14.23
N LEU A 205 -0.23 8.13 -14.44
CA LEU A 205 -0.51 7.06 -15.41
C LEU A 205 -0.56 5.70 -14.70
N ARG A 206 -1.57 4.91 -15.04
CA ARG A 206 -1.73 3.51 -14.64
C ARG A 206 -1.26 2.59 -15.76
N LEU A 207 -0.45 1.60 -15.42
CA LEU A 207 0.09 0.63 -16.37
C LEU A 207 -0.69 -0.69 -16.32
N ASN A 208 -0.96 -1.26 -17.50
CA ASN A 208 -1.68 -2.53 -17.64
C ASN A 208 -0.76 -3.76 -17.58
N ASP A 209 0.56 -3.57 -17.54
CA ASP A 209 1.56 -4.64 -17.60
C ASP A 209 2.64 -4.45 -16.52
N ASN A 210 3.36 -5.53 -16.23
CA ASN A 210 4.31 -5.65 -15.13
C ASN A 210 5.75 -5.79 -15.61
N LYS A 211 6.07 -5.18 -16.75
CA LYS A 211 7.46 -5.12 -17.22
C LYS A 211 8.31 -4.39 -16.18
N PRO A 212 9.61 -4.73 -16.11
CA PRO A 212 10.54 -4.03 -15.23
C PRO A 212 10.69 -2.57 -15.67
N LEU A 213 9.97 -1.67 -15.00
CA LEU A 213 9.96 -0.24 -15.33
C LEU A 213 11.32 0.41 -15.06
N THR A 214 12.05 -0.10 -14.07
CA THR A 214 13.34 0.45 -13.66
C THR A 214 14.47 0.17 -14.65
N SER A 215 14.22 -0.58 -15.73
CA SER A 215 15.17 -0.80 -16.83
C SER A 215 14.85 0.02 -18.08
N LEU A 216 13.84 0.90 -18.01
CA LEU A 216 13.47 1.75 -19.14
C LEU A 216 14.35 3.00 -19.17
N ASP A 217 14.76 3.42 -20.37
CA ASP A 217 15.53 4.66 -20.54
C ASP A 217 14.80 5.87 -19.98
N ALA A 218 13.47 5.94 -20.14
CA ALA A 218 12.64 6.99 -19.56
C ALA A 218 12.70 7.04 -18.01
N TYR A 219 12.83 5.89 -17.34
CA TYR A 219 12.99 5.86 -15.88
C TYR A 219 14.37 6.38 -15.46
N HIS A 220 15.43 5.95 -16.17
CA HIS A 220 16.80 6.39 -15.93
C HIS A 220 16.99 7.88 -16.22
N ALA A 221 16.24 8.43 -17.18
CA ALA A 221 16.21 9.86 -17.51
C ALA A 221 15.35 10.69 -16.53
N GLY A 222 14.76 10.08 -15.49
CA GLY A 222 13.96 10.80 -14.50
C GLY A 222 12.58 11.24 -14.98
N ALA A 223 12.09 10.71 -16.11
CA ALA A 223 10.81 11.12 -16.70
C ALA A 223 9.60 10.74 -15.85
N PHE A 224 9.74 9.76 -14.94
CA PHE A 224 8.70 9.37 -14.00
C PHE A 224 9.24 8.66 -12.77
N GLU A 225 8.43 8.66 -11.70
CA GLU A 225 8.59 7.83 -10.51
C GLU A 225 7.53 6.72 -10.46
N ILE A 226 7.89 5.55 -9.94
CA ILE A 226 6.91 4.51 -9.62
C ILE A 226 6.24 4.89 -8.30
N GLN A 227 4.95 5.22 -8.34
CA GLN A 227 4.21 5.69 -7.18
C GLN A 227 2.72 5.42 -7.34
N ASP A 228 2.13 4.77 -6.35
CA ASP A 228 0.68 4.53 -6.27
C ASP A 228 -0.12 5.84 -6.37
N ALA A 229 -1.26 5.81 -7.07
CA ALA A 229 -2.13 6.98 -7.24
C ALA A 229 -2.51 7.65 -5.91
N GLY A 230 -2.74 6.87 -4.84
CA GLY A 230 -3.05 7.39 -3.52
C GLY A 230 -2.00 8.33 -2.97
N SER A 231 -0.73 7.96 -3.13
CA SER A 231 0.39 8.83 -2.75
C SER A 231 0.50 10.08 -3.63
N GLN A 232 0.10 10.00 -4.90
CA GLN A 232 0.08 11.17 -5.79
C GLN A 232 -1.03 12.15 -5.37
N TRP A 233 -2.23 11.67 -5.04
CA TRP A 233 -3.30 12.53 -4.54
C TRP A 233 -2.93 13.21 -3.22
N ILE A 234 -2.16 12.54 -2.34
CA ILE A 234 -1.64 13.18 -1.11
C ILE A 234 -0.71 14.34 -1.44
N VAL A 235 0.17 14.19 -2.45
CA VAL A 235 1.02 15.31 -2.92
C VAL A 235 0.16 16.47 -3.43
N GLU A 236 -0.88 16.20 -4.21
CA GLU A 236 -1.81 17.24 -4.68
C GLU A 236 -2.60 17.89 -3.52
N ALA A 237 -2.96 17.12 -2.49
CA ALA A 237 -3.66 17.60 -1.29
C ALA A 237 -2.80 18.58 -0.47
N CYS A 238 -1.47 18.46 -0.54
CA CYS A 238 -0.56 19.42 0.06
C CYS A 238 -0.72 20.83 -0.52
N GLN A 239 -1.25 20.98 -1.73
CA GLN A 239 -1.48 22.29 -2.35
C GLN A 239 -0.22 23.19 -2.25
N ALA A 240 0.95 22.56 -2.43
CA ALA A 240 2.23 23.23 -2.39
C ALA A 240 2.36 24.14 -3.62
N GLN A 241 2.88 25.34 -3.41
CA GLN A 241 3.00 26.36 -4.44
C GLN A 241 4.48 26.71 -4.67
N SER A 242 4.77 27.20 -5.87
CA SER A 242 6.11 27.64 -6.24
C SER A 242 6.68 28.62 -5.21
N GLY A 243 7.93 28.39 -4.79
CA GLY A 243 8.64 29.22 -3.80
C GLY A 243 8.35 28.89 -2.33
N GLN A 244 7.46 27.94 -2.02
CA GLN A 244 7.15 27.57 -0.63
C GLN A 244 8.22 26.69 0.01
N HIS A 245 8.29 26.74 1.35
CA HIS A 245 9.09 25.84 2.17
C HIS A 245 8.20 24.77 2.81
N VAL A 246 8.47 23.51 2.48
CA VAL A 246 7.61 22.38 2.85
C VAL A 246 8.38 21.37 3.69
N LEU A 247 7.72 20.81 4.70
CA LEU A 247 8.21 19.69 5.49
C LEU A 247 7.47 18.41 5.10
N ASP A 248 8.22 17.34 4.85
CA ASP A 248 7.73 15.96 4.78
C ASP A 248 8.30 15.21 5.99
N LEU A 249 7.49 15.05 7.06
CA LEU A 249 7.95 14.63 8.38
C LEU A 249 8.19 13.11 8.50
N CYS A 250 7.60 12.33 7.59
CA CYS A 250 7.70 10.87 7.55
C CYS A 250 8.00 10.42 6.11
N ALA A 251 9.09 10.96 5.55
CA ALA A 251 9.36 10.92 4.12
C ALA A 251 9.61 9.51 3.57
N GLY A 252 10.03 8.55 4.42
CA GLY A 252 10.40 7.20 4.04
C GLY A 252 11.49 7.21 2.97
N ALA A 253 11.20 6.64 1.81
CA ALA A 253 12.12 6.67 0.66
C ALA A 253 11.95 7.92 -0.24
N GLY A 254 11.13 8.89 0.18
CA GLY A 254 10.99 10.22 -0.42
C GLY A 254 10.12 10.32 -1.67
N GLY A 255 9.22 9.35 -1.91
CA GLY A 255 8.36 9.39 -3.10
C GLY A 255 7.44 10.63 -3.13
N LYS A 256 6.88 11.02 -1.98
CA LYS A 256 6.04 12.22 -1.84
C LYS A 256 6.91 13.49 -1.83
N SER A 257 8.06 13.47 -1.15
CA SER A 257 9.02 14.57 -1.15
C SER A 257 9.46 14.99 -2.56
N LEU A 258 9.71 14.04 -3.47
CA LEU A 258 10.01 14.33 -4.89
C LEU A 258 8.87 15.08 -5.60
N GLY A 259 7.61 14.79 -5.24
CA GLY A 259 6.46 15.45 -5.86
C GLY A 259 6.24 16.85 -5.29
N LEU A 260 6.52 17.00 -3.98
CA LEU A 260 6.53 18.31 -3.33
C LEU A 260 7.65 19.20 -3.88
N ALA A 261 8.82 18.62 -4.14
CA ALA A 261 9.97 19.32 -4.72
C ALA A 261 9.66 19.89 -6.11
N GLU A 262 8.98 19.10 -6.94
CA GLU A 262 8.43 19.53 -8.22
C GLU A 262 7.41 20.66 -8.05
N ALA A 263 6.45 20.52 -7.13
CA ALA A 263 5.40 21.50 -6.90
C ALA A 263 5.90 22.87 -6.40
N VAL A 264 6.90 22.88 -5.52
CA VAL A 264 7.48 24.14 -5.01
C VAL A 264 8.53 24.74 -5.95
N GLY A 265 9.00 23.99 -6.94
CA GLY A 265 9.98 24.42 -7.92
C GLY A 265 11.33 24.83 -7.33
N GLU A 266 12.24 25.28 -8.19
CA GLU A 266 13.64 25.58 -7.82
C GLU A 266 13.81 26.69 -6.77
N GLN A 267 12.80 27.57 -6.63
CA GLN A 267 12.81 28.66 -5.65
C GLN A 267 12.25 28.26 -4.28
N GLY A 268 11.53 27.13 -4.21
CA GLY A 268 11.05 26.56 -2.96
C GLY A 268 12.02 25.53 -2.40
N SER A 269 11.67 24.93 -1.26
CA SER A 269 12.47 23.84 -0.69
C SER A 269 11.61 22.82 0.04
N VAL A 270 12.12 21.59 0.09
CA VAL A 270 11.54 20.48 0.85
C VAL A 270 12.55 20.00 1.88
N LEU A 271 12.17 20.00 3.16
CA LEU A 271 12.88 19.27 4.20
C LEU A 271 12.21 17.91 4.35
N ALA A 272 12.93 16.83 4.04
CA ALA A 272 12.48 15.46 4.18
C ALA A 272 13.10 14.84 5.43
N CYS A 273 12.26 14.50 6.41
CA CYS A 273 12.65 13.90 7.66
C CYS A 273 12.12 12.48 7.79
N ASP A 274 12.88 11.63 8.49
CA ASP A 274 12.42 10.31 8.89
C ASP A 274 13.24 9.79 10.07
N THR A 275 12.64 8.94 10.90
CA THR A 275 13.34 8.21 11.97
C THR A 275 14.14 7.02 11.43
N GLU A 276 13.75 6.48 10.29
CA GLU A 276 14.44 5.38 9.60
C GLU A 276 15.45 5.94 8.60
N ALA A 277 16.65 6.28 9.09
CA ALA A 277 17.73 6.83 8.27
C ALA A 277 18.06 5.98 7.02
N GLU A 278 17.96 4.65 7.10
CA GLU A 278 18.20 3.75 5.98
C GLU A 278 17.18 3.89 4.84
N ARG A 279 15.91 4.20 5.17
CA ARG A 279 14.88 4.44 4.16
C ARG A 279 15.12 5.79 3.48
N LEU A 280 15.41 6.82 4.29
CA LEU A 280 15.66 8.19 3.83
C LEU A 280 16.93 8.28 2.96
N ALA A 281 17.95 7.47 3.23
CA ALA A 281 19.20 7.42 2.46
C ALA A 281 19.01 7.08 0.97
N ARG A 282 17.83 6.60 0.55
CA ARG A 282 17.49 6.36 -0.87
C ARG A 282 17.07 7.63 -1.61
N LEU A 283 16.63 8.67 -0.90
CA LEU A 283 16.10 9.89 -1.51
C LEU A 283 17.15 10.67 -2.32
N PRO A 284 18.42 10.85 -1.86
CA PRO A 284 19.42 11.59 -2.64
C PRO A 284 19.60 11.06 -4.08
N GLU A 285 19.79 9.75 -4.26
CA GLU A 285 19.93 9.13 -5.59
C GLU A 285 18.67 9.31 -6.45
N ARG A 286 17.49 9.19 -5.83
CA ARG A 286 16.22 9.40 -6.55
C ARG A 286 16.02 10.87 -6.94
N SER A 287 16.42 11.80 -6.09
CA SER A 287 16.34 13.24 -6.33
C SER A 287 17.26 13.66 -7.46
N GLU A 288 18.49 13.16 -7.47
CA GLU A 288 19.45 13.36 -8.56
C GLU A 288 18.90 12.82 -9.88
N ARG A 289 18.38 11.59 -9.89
CA ARG A 289 17.75 11.00 -11.09
C ARG A 289 16.56 11.81 -11.58
N ALA A 290 15.73 12.33 -10.67
CA ALA A 290 14.56 13.13 -11.02
C ALA A 290 14.92 14.60 -11.37
N GLY A 291 16.16 15.03 -11.19
CA GLY A 291 16.62 16.39 -11.48
C GLY A 291 16.19 17.44 -10.45
N TRP A 292 15.87 17.02 -9.21
CA TRP A 292 15.49 17.92 -8.13
C TRP A 292 16.65 18.10 -7.14
N HIS A 293 17.02 19.35 -6.86
CA HIS A 293 18.12 19.71 -5.95
C HIS A 293 17.67 20.55 -4.75
N ASN A 294 16.36 20.83 -4.66
CA ASN A 294 15.71 21.61 -3.62
C ASN A 294 15.17 20.73 -2.46
N ILE A 295 15.72 19.52 -2.30
CA ILE A 295 15.36 18.58 -1.23
C ILE A 295 16.54 18.42 -0.29
N GLU A 296 16.32 18.68 1.00
CA GLU A 296 17.27 18.36 2.06
C GLU A 296 16.77 17.15 2.86
N CYS A 297 17.64 16.18 3.10
CA CYS A 297 17.34 15.01 3.93
C CYS A 297 17.89 15.22 5.34
N GLN A 298 17.04 15.12 6.36
CA GLN A 298 17.44 15.20 7.76
C GLN A 298 16.88 14.00 8.53
N PRO A 299 17.69 12.96 8.80
CA PRO A 299 17.32 11.93 9.77
C PRO A 299 17.08 12.58 11.14
N ILE A 300 16.02 12.15 11.81
CA ILE A 300 15.61 12.67 13.14
C ILE A 300 15.45 11.51 14.12
N ALA A 301 15.58 11.77 15.42
CA ALA A 301 15.27 10.74 16.42
C ALA A 301 13.75 10.57 16.58
N ASP A 302 13.02 11.69 16.60
CA ASP A 302 11.57 11.77 16.69
C ASP A 302 11.10 13.15 16.19
N SER A 303 9.78 13.37 16.13
CA SER A 303 9.17 14.62 15.66
C SER A 303 9.33 15.81 16.61
N ALA A 304 9.82 15.60 17.84
CA ALA A 304 10.14 16.64 18.80
C ALA A 304 11.60 17.11 18.71
N ASP A 305 12.37 16.62 17.73
CA ASP A 305 13.77 16.99 17.50
C ASP A 305 13.97 18.53 17.49
N PRO A 306 14.77 19.10 18.42
CA PRO A 306 14.97 20.53 18.50
C PRO A 306 15.61 21.15 17.26
N GLU A 307 16.38 20.40 16.46
CA GLU A 307 16.92 20.90 15.19
C GLU A 307 15.79 21.12 14.19
N LEU A 308 14.86 20.15 14.06
CA LEU A 308 13.69 20.26 13.19
C LEU A 308 12.84 21.49 13.55
N HIS A 309 12.55 21.70 14.83
CA HIS A 309 11.74 22.84 15.27
C HIS A 309 12.43 24.20 15.07
N ARG A 310 13.76 24.25 14.93
CA ARG A 310 14.48 25.49 14.55
C ARG A 310 14.45 25.79 13.05
N ARG A 311 14.12 24.80 12.22
CA ARG A 311 13.98 24.95 10.76
C ARG A 311 12.61 25.49 10.35
N GLY A 312 11.58 25.23 11.16
CA GLY A 312 10.23 25.74 10.94
C GLY A 312 10.04 27.20 11.36
N PRO A 313 8.82 27.74 11.19
CA PRO A 313 7.64 27.06 10.65
C PRO A 313 7.61 27.00 9.11
N PHE A 314 6.92 26.00 8.58
CA PHE A 314 6.79 25.67 7.16
C PHE A 314 5.43 26.10 6.59
N ASP A 315 5.40 26.39 5.28
CA ASP A 315 4.16 26.71 4.55
C ASP A 315 3.23 25.50 4.44
N ARG A 316 3.81 24.31 4.32
CA ARG A 316 3.11 23.02 4.34
C ARG A 316 3.87 22.05 5.22
N VAL A 317 3.14 21.27 6.02
CA VAL A 317 3.68 20.14 6.78
C VAL A 317 2.91 18.90 6.37
N LEU A 318 3.57 17.95 5.73
CA LEU A 318 3.02 16.64 5.41
C LEU A 318 3.45 15.63 6.48
N ILE A 319 2.46 14.92 7.02
CA ILE A 319 2.62 13.76 7.89
C ILE A 319 1.99 12.56 7.17
N ASP A 320 2.80 11.82 6.43
CA ASP A 320 2.46 10.49 5.91
C ASP A 320 2.73 9.46 7.01
N ALA A 321 1.81 9.38 7.97
CA ALA A 321 2.10 8.81 9.28
C ALA A 321 2.40 7.30 9.22
N PRO A 322 3.30 6.80 10.09
CA PRO A 322 3.41 5.36 10.33
C PRO A 322 2.05 4.82 10.77
N CYS A 323 1.59 3.76 10.10
CA CYS A 323 0.25 3.20 10.29
C CYS A 323 0.27 1.69 10.06
N SER A 324 -0.89 1.04 10.23
CA SER A 324 -1.05 -0.40 10.05
C SER A 324 -0.78 -0.90 8.62
N GLY A 325 -0.79 0.00 7.63
CA GLY A 325 -0.64 -0.35 6.22
C GLY A 325 -1.80 -1.17 5.65
N SER A 326 -2.95 -1.20 6.33
CA SER A 326 -4.11 -2.03 5.95
C SER A 326 -4.66 -1.74 4.54
N GLY A 327 -4.44 -0.55 4.00
CA GLY A 327 -4.78 -0.19 2.62
C GLY A 327 -3.84 -0.79 1.58
N THR A 328 -2.64 -1.23 1.96
CA THR A 328 -1.58 -1.70 1.05
C THR A 328 -1.50 -3.22 0.92
N TRP A 329 -2.43 -3.97 1.54
CA TRP A 329 -2.41 -5.44 1.57
C TRP A 329 -2.41 -6.13 0.19
N ARG A 330 -2.80 -5.42 -0.88
CA ARG A 330 -2.70 -5.94 -2.25
C ARG A 330 -1.23 -6.09 -2.70
N ARG A 331 -0.37 -5.19 -2.22
CA ARG A 331 1.08 -5.13 -2.46
C ARG A 331 1.87 -5.85 -1.37
N HIS A 332 1.45 -5.71 -0.11
CA HIS A 332 2.09 -6.26 1.08
C HIS A 332 1.13 -7.18 1.86
N PRO A 333 0.69 -8.31 1.27
CA PRO A 333 -0.30 -9.17 1.92
C PRO A 333 0.19 -9.81 3.21
N GLU A 334 1.50 -9.92 3.42
CA GLU A 334 2.12 -10.42 4.66
C GLU A 334 1.71 -9.62 5.90
N LEU A 335 1.39 -8.33 5.74
CA LEU A 335 0.96 -7.46 6.84
C LEU A 335 -0.39 -7.90 7.44
N ARG A 336 -1.13 -8.79 6.78
CA ARG A 336 -2.40 -9.33 7.30
C ARG A 336 -2.18 -10.43 8.33
N GLN A 337 -0.98 -11.00 8.36
CA GLN A 337 -0.63 -12.13 9.23
C GLN A 337 0.14 -11.65 10.46
N ILE A 338 0.63 -10.41 10.43
CA ILE A 338 1.39 -9.76 11.50
C ILE A 338 0.49 -8.68 12.10
N PRO A 339 -0.15 -8.93 13.27
CA PRO A 339 -1.01 -7.93 13.90
C PRO A 339 -0.23 -6.65 14.19
N ALA A 340 -0.75 -5.51 13.73
CA ALA A 340 -0.21 -4.20 14.09
C ALA A 340 -0.62 -3.82 15.52
N ASP A 341 0.27 -3.19 16.27
CA ASP A 341 -0.05 -2.53 17.53
C ASP A 341 -0.75 -1.19 17.23
N LEU A 342 -2.06 -1.25 17.01
CA LEU A 342 -2.86 -0.08 16.64
C LEU A 342 -2.86 1.00 17.71
N ASP A 343 -2.82 0.63 18.99
CA ASP A 343 -2.83 1.60 20.09
C ASP A 343 -1.52 2.40 20.08
N ALA A 344 -0.37 1.72 19.92
CA ALA A 344 0.92 2.38 19.78
C ALA A 344 0.98 3.27 18.52
N LEU A 345 0.50 2.78 17.38
CA LEU A 345 0.44 3.54 16.13
C LEU A 345 -0.42 4.80 16.27
N CYS A 346 -1.63 4.68 16.84
CA CYS A 346 -2.52 5.80 17.09
C CYS A 346 -1.91 6.83 18.04
N ALA A 347 -1.17 6.38 19.07
CA ALA A 347 -0.47 7.28 19.98
C ALA A 347 0.64 8.07 19.26
N THR A 348 1.45 7.40 18.43
CA THR A 348 2.46 8.06 17.60
C THR A 348 1.83 9.04 16.61
N GLN A 349 0.73 8.67 15.94
CA GLN A 349 0.00 9.54 15.02
C GLN A 349 -0.53 10.79 15.71
N ALA A 350 -1.11 10.66 16.91
CA ALA A 350 -1.60 11.78 17.70
C ALA A 350 -0.47 12.75 18.10
N GLN A 351 0.70 12.22 18.48
CA GLN A 351 1.89 13.02 18.81
C GLN A 351 2.44 13.75 17.57
N LEU A 352 2.52 13.08 16.42
CA LEU A 352 2.96 13.68 15.16
C LEU A 352 2.07 14.85 14.76
N LEU A 353 0.75 14.71 14.92
CA LEU A 353 -0.20 15.80 14.68
C LEU A 353 0.05 17.02 15.58
N ASP A 354 0.34 16.81 16.88
CA ASP A 354 0.66 17.90 17.81
C ASP A 354 1.97 18.61 17.49
N ASP A 355 2.96 17.85 17.05
CA ASP A 355 4.25 18.39 16.63
C ASP A 355 4.11 19.16 15.32
N GLY A 356 3.27 18.65 14.40
CA GLY A 356 2.89 19.31 13.16
C GLY A 356 2.34 20.72 13.38
N VAL A 357 1.48 20.92 14.38
CA VAL A 357 0.92 22.25 14.72
C VAL A 357 2.00 23.29 15.00
N ARG A 358 3.08 22.91 15.68
CA ARG A 358 4.19 23.83 16.01
C ARG A 358 5.09 24.11 14.81
N LEU A 359 5.11 23.19 13.85
CA LEU A 359 5.91 23.28 12.63
C LEU A 359 5.17 23.98 11.49
N THR A 360 3.85 24.17 11.56
CA THR A 360 3.07 24.85 10.51
C THR A 360 2.95 26.35 10.77
N LYS A 361 3.15 27.16 9.72
CA LYS A 361 2.89 28.62 9.74
C LYS A 361 1.42 28.91 10.09
N ALA A 362 1.14 30.15 10.51
CA ALA A 362 -0.23 30.56 10.87
C ALA A 362 -1.21 30.46 9.67
N ASP A 363 -0.74 30.76 8.47
CA ASP A 363 -1.45 30.64 7.18
C ASP A 363 -1.05 29.37 6.40
N GLY A 364 -0.32 28.46 7.05
CA GLY A 364 0.13 27.20 6.48
C GLY A 364 -0.92 26.10 6.54
N LEU A 365 -0.63 24.98 5.87
CA LEU A 365 -1.46 23.77 5.91
C LEU A 365 -0.72 22.62 6.58
N LEU A 366 -1.43 21.88 7.42
CA LEU A 366 -0.99 20.61 7.98
C LEU A 366 -1.76 19.48 7.28
N ILE A 367 -1.05 18.57 6.64
CA ILE A 367 -1.62 17.46 5.90
C ILE A 367 -1.33 16.19 6.65
N TYR A 368 -2.38 15.50 7.05
CA TYR A 368 -2.30 14.19 7.67
C TYR A 368 -2.73 13.13 6.67
N ALA A 369 -1.94 12.08 6.51
CA ALA A 369 -2.25 10.97 5.62
C ALA A 369 -1.82 9.64 6.22
N THR A 370 -2.53 8.58 5.86
CA THR A 370 -2.16 7.19 6.16
C THR A 370 -2.46 6.31 4.96
N CYS A 371 -1.79 5.16 4.87
CA CYS A 371 -2.20 4.06 4.00
C CYS A 371 -3.03 3.01 4.77
N SER A 372 -3.86 3.47 5.71
CA SER A 372 -4.76 2.65 6.52
C SER A 372 -6.22 2.81 6.11
N LEU A 373 -6.99 1.74 6.26
CA LEU A 373 -8.44 1.69 6.10
C LEU A 373 -9.19 1.83 7.44
N TRP A 374 -8.48 1.92 8.57
CA TRP A 374 -9.06 1.92 9.91
C TRP A 374 -9.46 3.31 10.37
N ARG A 375 -10.65 3.43 10.96
CA ARG A 375 -11.17 4.71 11.44
C ARG A 375 -10.36 5.24 12.62
N GLU A 376 -9.83 4.33 13.42
CA GLU A 376 -8.98 4.59 14.59
C GLU A 376 -7.72 5.38 14.24
N GLU A 377 -7.13 5.09 13.08
CA GLU A 377 -5.95 5.77 12.54
C GLU A 377 -6.32 6.97 11.64
N ASN A 378 -7.61 7.18 11.35
CA ASN A 378 -8.05 8.13 10.32
C ASN A 378 -8.99 9.18 10.94
N GLU A 379 -10.30 9.05 10.75
CA GLU A 379 -11.26 10.07 11.18
C GLU A 379 -11.25 10.28 12.70
N MET A 380 -10.97 9.24 13.49
CA MET A 380 -10.87 9.36 14.95
C MET A 380 -9.62 10.15 15.39
N GLN A 381 -8.52 10.07 14.64
CA GLN A 381 -7.33 10.91 14.87
C GLN A 381 -7.66 12.37 14.62
N ILE A 382 -8.32 12.67 13.50
CA ILE A 382 -8.71 14.04 13.15
C ILE A 382 -9.73 14.59 14.16
N ALA A 383 -10.75 13.83 14.53
CA ALA A 383 -11.73 14.26 15.53
C ALA A 383 -11.06 14.56 16.89
N SER A 384 -10.16 13.68 17.35
CA SER A 384 -9.42 13.86 18.60
C SER A 384 -8.43 15.03 18.53
N PHE A 385 -7.84 15.28 17.35
CA PHE A 385 -7.00 16.45 17.10
C PHE A 385 -7.79 17.76 17.23
N LEU A 386 -8.94 17.87 16.56
CA LEU A 386 -9.76 19.09 16.58
C LEU A 386 -10.33 19.43 17.97
N VAL A 387 -10.54 18.43 18.83
CA VAL A 387 -10.88 18.66 20.24
C VAL A 387 -9.72 19.29 21.02
N ARG A 388 -8.49 18.91 20.72
CA ARG A 388 -7.27 19.40 21.41
C ARG A 388 -6.79 20.74 20.85
N HIS A 389 -7.06 21.01 19.58
CA HIS A 389 -6.66 22.23 18.86
C HIS A 389 -7.90 22.93 18.27
N PRO A 390 -8.71 23.60 19.11
CA PRO A 390 -9.99 24.20 18.69
C PRO A 390 -9.82 25.41 17.74
N ASP A 391 -8.60 25.95 17.61
CA ASP A 391 -8.23 26.97 16.62
C ASP A 391 -7.91 26.37 15.24
N TRP A 392 -8.09 25.06 15.05
CA TRP A 392 -7.91 24.38 13.77
C TRP A 392 -9.23 23.86 13.21
N ARG A 393 -9.26 23.70 11.88
CA ARG A 393 -10.39 23.12 11.15
C ARG A 393 -9.91 22.32 9.94
N VAL A 394 -10.77 21.43 9.46
CA VAL A 394 -10.58 20.77 8.16
C VAL A 394 -10.69 21.82 7.05
N ALA A 395 -9.69 21.87 6.18
CA ALA A 395 -9.66 22.70 4.99
C ALA A 395 -10.34 21.98 3.82
N GLU A 396 -10.89 22.74 2.87
CA GLU A 396 -11.47 22.15 1.67
C GLU A 396 -10.39 21.57 0.76
N LEU A 397 -10.67 20.40 0.20
CA LEU A 397 -9.84 19.80 -0.85
C LEU A 397 -10.12 20.47 -2.20
N PRO A 398 -9.12 20.54 -3.09
CA PRO A 398 -9.31 21.05 -4.45
C PRO A 398 -10.47 20.34 -5.18
N THR A 399 -11.32 21.11 -5.88
CA THR A 399 -12.51 20.60 -6.57
C THR A 399 -12.22 19.45 -7.55
N ARG A 400 -11.06 19.49 -8.22
CA ARG A 400 -10.63 18.39 -9.12
C ARG A 400 -10.48 17.04 -8.40
N MET A 401 -10.18 17.04 -7.10
CA MET A 401 -10.04 15.84 -6.29
C MET A 401 -11.38 15.31 -5.81
N THR A 402 -12.31 16.21 -5.43
CA THR A 402 -13.64 15.82 -4.93
C THR A 402 -14.50 15.14 -5.99
N HIS A 403 -14.19 15.32 -7.29
CA HIS A 403 -14.82 14.55 -8.37
C HIS A 403 -14.24 13.14 -8.57
N ALA A 404 -13.02 12.88 -8.11
CA ALA A 404 -12.32 11.62 -8.31
C ALA A 404 -12.32 10.73 -7.06
N LEU A 405 -12.54 11.33 -5.88
CA LEU A 405 -12.39 10.69 -4.57
C LEU A 405 -13.69 10.72 -3.78
N THR A 406 -13.86 9.75 -2.89
CA THR A 406 -14.88 9.82 -1.85
C THR A 406 -14.41 10.79 -0.77
N VAL A 407 -15.13 11.89 -0.60
CA VAL A 407 -14.82 12.94 0.39
C VAL A 407 -16.02 13.12 1.30
N GLU A 408 -15.81 12.96 2.60
CA GLU A 408 -16.83 13.14 3.65
C GLU A 408 -16.26 14.11 4.68
N GLU A 409 -17.02 15.17 5.01
CA GLU A 409 -16.59 16.20 5.97
C GLU A 409 -15.21 16.83 5.66
N GLY A 410 -14.86 16.91 4.36
CA GLY A 410 -13.56 17.43 3.90
C GLY A 410 -12.40 16.44 3.99
N MET A 411 -12.62 15.23 4.51
CA MET A 411 -11.65 14.15 4.60
C MET A 411 -11.80 13.20 3.42
N ALA A 412 -10.69 12.84 2.77
CA ALA A 412 -10.71 11.96 1.61
C ALA A 412 -10.37 10.53 2.01
N ARG A 413 -11.14 9.58 1.44
CA ARG A 413 -10.87 8.16 1.53
C ARG A 413 -10.69 7.57 0.13
N ILE A 414 -9.56 6.92 -0.09
CA ILE A 414 -9.23 6.24 -1.33
C ILE A 414 -9.48 4.76 -1.13
N ARG A 415 -10.24 4.18 -2.06
CA ARG A 415 -10.76 2.83 -1.95
C ARG A 415 -10.20 1.94 -3.07
N PRO A 416 -9.60 0.77 -2.74
CA PRO A 416 -9.06 -0.12 -3.76
C PRO A 416 -10.08 -0.62 -4.77
N ASP A 417 -11.36 -0.77 -4.38
CA ASP A 417 -12.44 -1.26 -5.22
C ASP A 417 -13.01 -0.20 -6.17
N ILE A 418 -12.83 1.10 -5.87
CA ILE A 418 -13.33 2.20 -6.69
C ILE A 418 -12.19 2.81 -7.52
N GLN A 419 -11.12 3.28 -6.87
CA GLN A 419 -10.00 3.96 -7.54
C GLN A 419 -8.98 2.97 -8.12
N GLY A 420 -9.03 1.69 -7.74
CA GLY A 420 -8.10 0.67 -8.21
C GLY A 420 -6.69 0.78 -7.65
N SER A 421 -6.38 1.80 -6.84
CA SER A 421 -5.11 1.99 -6.12
C SER A 421 -5.07 1.17 -4.83
N ASP A 422 -4.07 1.42 -3.98
CA ASP A 422 -4.15 1.04 -2.58
C ASP A 422 -5.15 1.92 -1.82
N GLY A 423 -5.47 1.49 -0.59
CA GLY A 423 -6.32 2.22 0.34
C GLY A 423 -5.54 3.31 1.06
N PHE A 424 -6.10 4.52 1.08
CA PHE A 424 -5.51 5.66 1.78
C PHE A 424 -6.57 6.53 2.44
N PHE A 425 -6.13 7.29 3.41
CA PHE A 425 -6.87 8.40 3.99
C PHE A 425 -5.98 9.64 3.98
N PHE A 426 -6.57 10.81 3.76
CA PHE A 426 -5.90 12.07 4.07
C PHE A 426 -6.88 13.19 4.39
N CYS A 427 -6.38 14.14 5.18
CA CYS A 427 -7.08 15.33 5.61
C CYS A 427 -6.12 16.52 5.54
N VAL A 428 -6.63 17.67 5.08
CA VAL A 428 -5.90 18.94 5.12
C VAL A 428 -6.48 19.77 6.25
N LEU A 429 -5.61 20.25 7.13
CA LEU A 429 -5.94 21.03 8.31
C LEU A 429 -5.34 22.42 8.17
N GLN A 430 -6.07 23.42 8.63
CA GLN A 430 -5.60 24.80 8.69
C GLN A 430 -6.11 25.48 9.95
N ARG A 431 -5.46 26.56 10.36
CA ARG A 431 -6.00 27.40 11.42
C ARG A 431 -7.32 28.04 10.98
N ALA A 432 -8.27 28.10 11.89
CA ALA A 432 -9.44 28.92 11.75
C ALA A 432 -8.99 30.38 11.92
N ASN A 433 -8.81 31.09 10.80
CA ASN A 433 -8.68 32.54 10.86
C ASN A 433 -10.04 33.12 11.28
N ASP A 434 -10.01 34.04 12.26
CA ASP A 434 -11.17 34.89 12.61
C ASP A 434 -11.66 35.70 11.41
#